data_AF-A0A534IGR6-F1
#
_entry.id   AF-A0A534IGR6-F1
#
_cell.length_a   1.000
_cell.length_b   1.000
_cell.length_c   1.000
_cell.angle_alpha   90.00
_cell.angle_beta   90.00
_cell.angle_gamma   90.00
#
_symmetry.space_group_name_H-M   'P 1'
#
loop_
_entity.id
_entity.type
_entity.pdbx_description
1 polymer ?
#
loop_
_entity_poly.entity_id
_entity_poly.type
_entity_poly.pdbx_seq_one_letter_code
_entity_poly.pdbx_strand_id
1 'polypeptide(L)'
;MKNAQITRQLFFFFRLFRPLVAGVLLAVVALPVGAVELKTSDGNWTFSISGNVNVHYIYSECEDSTTPTVAGGLACQGTLSGSNVSNISNGLLPAAFSFGVTTTQNGIDIGAHLGLYPGIVANDGGSPNLQQTATAVGTNTALATTGLDVRQVYLTFGNKEMGTFTLGRNIGLFGADVILNDMTLPGVGVAGGSSGAAPANTTLGSIGLGYIYTDWLAQIDYTTPEISGFSFTVGIFDPINSIGDAGTTAGKKAPGIHGKLSDTVDLGGGSKLYFSVAALEQKQDHVVGATTFDYDGTGIDVREFLRRCRQQAQLERLHGAGHLQVRRSQARRELWREQARLRGRYRRRL
;
A
#
# COMPACT_ATOMS: atom_id res chain seq x y z
N MET A 1 50.32 22.52 -29.67
CA MET A 1 48.96 22.96 -30.09
C MET A 1 48.04 21.77 -30.43
N LYS A 2 47.89 20.77 -29.54
CA LYS A 2 46.97 19.64 -29.75
C LYS A 2 46.08 19.30 -28.53
N ASN A 3 46.29 19.93 -27.37
CA ASN A 3 45.54 19.62 -26.14
C ASN A 3 44.43 20.62 -25.79
N ALA A 4 44.19 21.66 -26.60
CA ALA A 4 43.16 22.69 -26.34
C ALA A 4 41.90 22.55 -27.21
N GLN A 5 41.86 21.60 -28.15
CA GLN A 5 40.72 21.37 -29.06
C GLN A 5 39.79 20.25 -28.60
N ILE A 6 40.25 19.34 -27.73
CA ILE A 6 39.43 18.21 -27.23
C ILE A 6 38.50 18.67 -26.10
N THR A 7 38.91 19.66 -25.30
CA THR A 7 38.11 20.17 -24.16
C THR A 7 36.93 21.05 -24.59
N ARG A 8 36.93 21.57 -25.83
CA ARG A 8 35.86 22.44 -26.35
C ARG A 8 34.74 21.69 -27.07
N GLN A 9 34.97 20.46 -27.55
CA GLN A 9 33.90 19.65 -28.17
C GLN A 9 33.04 18.89 -27.13
N LEU A 10 33.59 18.58 -25.95
CA LEU A 10 32.81 17.96 -24.87
C LEU A 10 31.80 18.92 -24.21
N PHE A 11 32.10 20.23 -24.18
CA PHE A 11 31.22 21.22 -23.54
C PHE A 11 30.08 21.73 -24.44
N PHE A 12 30.15 21.51 -25.76
CA PHE A 12 29.08 21.92 -26.68
C PHE A 12 27.99 20.86 -26.87
N PHE A 13 28.28 19.59 -26.57
CA PHE A 13 27.29 18.51 -26.66
C PHE A 13 26.28 18.49 -25.50
N PHE A 14 26.58 19.13 -24.37
CA PHE A 14 25.72 19.13 -23.17
C PHE A 14 24.73 20.31 -23.08
N ARG A 15 24.72 21.25 -24.04
CA ARG A 15 23.87 22.46 -23.97
C ARG A 15 22.70 22.51 -24.95
N LEU A 16 22.47 21.47 -25.75
CA LEU A 16 21.44 21.47 -26.80
C LEU A 16 20.38 20.37 -26.70
N PHE A 17 20.28 19.66 -25.57
CA PHE A 17 19.22 18.68 -25.32
C PHE A 17 18.43 18.99 -24.04
N ARG A 18 17.62 20.06 -24.11
CA ARG A 18 16.36 20.21 -23.38
C ARG A 18 15.32 20.44 -24.49
N PRO A 19 14.21 19.69 -24.65
CA PRO A 19 13.66 18.57 -23.88
C PRO A 19 13.37 17.32 -24.77
N LEU A 20 13.95 16.16 -24.46
CA LEU A 20 13.48 14.87 -25.02
C LEU A 20 14.04 13.70 -24.22
N VAL A 21 13.83 13.69 -22.90
CA VAL A 21 13.98 12.48 -22.09
C VAL A 21 12.61 11.84 -22.00
N ALA A 22 12.16 11.28 -23.13
CA ALA A 22 11.12 10.27 -23.11
C ALA A 22 11.73 9.03 -22.45
N GLY A 23 11.18 8.67 -21.28
CA GLY A 23 11.71 7.64 -20.41
C GLY A 23 11.89 6.29 -21.10
N VAL A 24 13.15 5.84 -21.14
CA VAL A 24 13.44 4.40 -21.29
C VAL A 24 13.39 3.80 -19.89
N LEU A 25 12.19 3.35 -19.50
CA LEU A 25 12.00 2.43 -18.39
C LEU A 25 12.70 1.12 -18.73
N LEU A 26 13.96 0.98 -18.33
CA LEU A 26 14.60 -0.33 -18.27
C LEU A 26 14.02 -1.07 -17.06
N ALA A 27 12.82 -1.63 -17.22
CA ALA A 27 12.23 -2.54 -16.26
C ALA A 27 13.07 -3.83 -16.24
N VAL A 28 14.11 -3.88 -15.40
CA VAL A 28 14.61 -5.15 -14.90
C VAL A 28 13.46 -5.74 -14.11
N VAL A 29 12.72 -6.66 -14.73
CA VAL A 29 11.66 -7.41 -14.07
C VAL A 29 12.34 -8.27 -13.02
N ALA A 30 12.43 -7.76 -11.79
CA ALA A 30 12.70 -8.60 -10.64
C ALA A 30 11.65 -9.72 -10.66
N LEU A 31 12.10 -10.96 -10.81
CA LEU A 31 11.20 -12.11 -10.66
C LEU A 31 10.53 -11.96 -9.30
N PRO A 32 9.19 -11.98 -9.19
CA PRO A 32 8.55 -11.97 -7.89
C PRO A 32 9.06 -13.21 -7.16
N VAL A 33 9.80 -13.02 -6.07
CA VAL A 33 10.06 -14.09 -5.11
C VAL A 33 8.69 -14.48 -4.60
N GLY A 34 8.20 -15.63 -5.07
CA GLY A 34 6.89 -16.13 -4.67
C GLY A 34 6.83 -16.31 -3.16
N ALA A 35 5.64 -16.14 -2.58
CA ALA A 35 5.42 -16.46 -1.18
C ALA A 35 5.92 -17.88 -0.89
N VAL A 36 6.67 -18.03 0.20
CA VAL A 36 7.20 -19.32 0.65
C VAL A 36 6.32 -19.80 1.80
N GLU A 37 5.85 -21.03 1.69
CA GLU A 37 5.06 -21.70 2.74
C GLU A 37 5.83 -22.91 3.26
N LEU A 38 5.89 -23.03 4.58
CA LEU A 38 6.43 -24.17 5.31
C LEU A 38 5.31 -24.78 6.13
N LYS A 39 5.14 -26.09 6.05
CA LYS A 39 4.14 -26.81 6.84
C LYS A 39 4.82 -27.70 7.88
N THR A 40 4.19 -27.84 9.04
CA THR A 40 4.61 -28.85 10.02
C THR A 40 4.49 -30.26 9.42
N SER A 41 5.20 -31.22 10.00
CA SER A 41 5.20 -32.62 9.52
C SER A 41 3.82 -33.27 9.53
N ASP A 42 2.95 -32.84 10.46
CA ASP A 42 1.54 -33.25 10.55
C ASP A 42 0.62 -32.45 9.62
N GLY A 43 1.12 -31.40 8.97
CA GLY A 43 0.38 -30.52 8.06
C GLY A 43 -0.61 -29.57 8.74
N ASN A 44 -0.68 -29.55 10.08
CA ASN A 44 -1.67 -28.78 10.84
C ASN A 44 -1.37 -27.29 10.92
N TRP A 45 -0.10 -26.91 10.79
CA TRP A 45 0.35 -25.52 10.82
C TRP A 45 1.01 -25.16 9.50
N THR A 46 0.69 -23.97 9.00
CA THR A 46 1.35 -23.38 7.84
C THR A 46 1.99 -22.05 8.25
N PHE A 47 3.30 -21.96 8.08
CA PHE A 47 4.08 -20.73 8.22
C PHE A 47 4.33 -20.16 6.84
N SER A 48 4.10 -18.86 6.66
CA SER A 48 4.28 -18.19 5.38
C SER A 48 5.20 -16.98 5.51
N ILE A 49 6.02 -16.74 4.51
CA ILE A 49 6.72 -15.47 4.31
C ILE A 49 6.42 -14.94 2.90
N SER A 50 6.05 -13.67 2.83
CA SER A 50 5.81 -12.94 1.59
C SER A 50 6.31 -11.51 1.72
N GLY A 51 6.40 -10.78 0.62
CA GLY A 51 6.89 -9.41 0.66
C GLY A 51 7.42 -8.91 -0.66
N ASN A 52 8.03 -7.73 -0.60
CA ASN A 52 8.71 -7.10 -1.72
C ASN A 52 9.83 -6.20 -1.20
N VAL A 53 10.86 -6.03 -2.03
CA VAL A 53 11.78 -4.90 -1.92
C VAL A 53 11.60 -4.10 -3.20
N ASN A 54 11.27 -2.82 -3.10
CA ASN A 54 11.15 -1.94 -4.25
C ASN A 54 12.12 -0.77 -4.11
N VAL A 55 12.60 -0.26 -5.23
CA VAL A 55 13.57 0.83 -5.28
C VAL A 55 13.29 1.65 -6.53
N HIS A 56 13.24 2.96 -6.38
CA HIS A 56 12.92 3.89 -7.46
C HIS A 56 13.97 5.00 -7.51
N TYR A 57 14.43 5.32 -8.72
CA TYR A 57 15.06 6.61 -8.98
C TYR A 57 13.96 7.63 -9.26
N ILE A 58 13.85 8.62 -8.39
CA ILE A 58 12.82 9.65 -8.43
C ILE A 58 13.51 10.95 -8.82
N TYR A 59 13.06 11.56 -9.91
CA TYR A 59 13.47 12.89 -10.34
C TYR A 59 12.24 13.79 -10.33
N SER A 60 12.32 14.90 -9.62
CA SER A 60 11.23 15.86 -9.46
C SER A 60 11.69 17.24 -9.90
N GLU A 61 10.86 17.90 -10.70
CA GLU A 61 10.97 19.32 -10.98
C GLU A 61 9.93 20.01 -10.12
N CYS A 62 10.41 20.81 -9.17
CA CYS A 62 9.58 21.40 -8.12
C CYS A 62 9.37 22.88 -8.39
N GLU A 63 8.37 23.45 -7.72
CA GLU A 63 8.16 24.90 -7.75
C GLU A 63 9.30 25.64 -7.05
N ASP A 64 9.49 26.92 -7.37
CA ASP A 64 10.55 27.72 -6.77
C ASP A 64 10.37 27.87 -5.24
N SER A 65 11.49 28.03 -4.53
CA SER A 65 11.55 28.14 -3.06
C SER A 65 10.78 29.32 -2.45
N THR A 66 10.32 30.27 -3.26
CA THR A 66 9.49 31.41 -2.83
C THR A 66 7.99 31.09 -2.84
N THR A 67 7.60 29.95 -3.39
CA THR A 67 6.21 29.49 -3.38
C THR A 67 5.78 29.16 -1.95
N PRO A 68 4.52 29.34 -1.56
CA PRO A 68 4.06 28.86 -0.26
C PRO A 68 4.12 27.32 -0.18
N THR A 69 4.61 26.77 0.93
CA THR A 69 4.62 25.33 1.16
C THR A 69 3.20 24.80 1.34
N VAL A 70 2.84 23.72 0.64
CA VAL A 70 1.56 23.04 0.84
C VAL A 70 1.67 22.15 2.09
N ALA A 71 0.77 22.36 3.05
CA ALA A 71 0.70 21.57 4.28
C ALA A 71 0.57 20.07 3.97
N GLY A 72 1.21 19.23 4.79
CA GLY A 72 1.22 17.77 4.60
C GLY A 72 2.21 17.26 3.54
N GLY A 73 3.03 18.14 2.94
CA GLY A 73 4.06 17.72 1.98
C GLY A 73 3.51 17.18 0.66
N LEU A 74 2.29 17.59 0.27
CA LEU A 74 1.61 17.09 -0.92
C LEU A 74 2.24 17.61 -2.23
N ALA A 75 2.78 18.84 -2.20
CA ALA A 75 3.44 19.45 -3.33
C ALA A 75 4.95 19.54 -3.07
N CYS A 76 5.75 19.32 -4.12
CA CYS A 76 7.18 19.54 -4.02
C CYS A 76 7.51 21.04 -4.11
N GLN A 77 8.50 21.46 -3.32
CA GLN A 77 9.08 22.79 -3.43
C GLN A 77 10.60 22.72 -3.43
N GLY A 78 11.21 23.52 -4.30
CA GLY A 78 12.64 23.69 -4.42
C GLY A 78 13.28 24.41 -3.24
N THR A 79 14.60 24.47 -3.26
CA THR A 79 15.40 25.23 -2.29
C THR A 79 15.97 26.49 -2.96
N LEU A 80 16.54 27.39 -2.16
CA LEU A 80 17.27 28.56 -2.67
C LEU A 80 18.42 28.18 -3.63
N SER A 81 18.91 26.94 -3.55
CA SER A 81 20.02 26.42 -4.37
C SER A 81 19.54 25.70 -5.64
N GLY A 82 18.23 25.56 -5.86
CA GLY A 82 17.65 24.93 -7.05
C GLY A 82 16.33 24.20 -6.77
N SER A 83 15.56 23.98 -7.84
CA SER A 83 14.22 23.40 -7.81
C SER A 83 14.10 21.97 -8.34
N ASN A 84 15.20 21.37 -8.79
CA ASN A 84 15.22 19.98 -9.25
C ASN A 84 15.80 19.08 -8.16
N VAL A 85 15.13 17.96 -7.88
CA VAL A 85 15.53 17.01 -6.84
C VAL A 85 15.61 15.60 -7.43
N SER A 86 16.70 14.91 -7.10
CA SER A 86 16.90 13.50 -7.44
C SER A 86 17.13 12.71 -6.16
N ASN A 87 16.42 11.60 -6.02
CA ASN A 87 16.59 10.68 -4.88
C ASN A 87 16.39 9.22 -5.31
N ILE A 88 16.97 8.32 -4.53
CA ILE A 88 16.70 6.88 -4.60
C ILE A 88 15.90 6.54 -3.34
N SER A 89 14.65 6.09 -3.49
CA SER A 89 13.77 5.78 -2.37
C SER A 89 12.76 4.68 -2.73
N ASN A 90 11.94 4.28 -1.76
CA ASN A 90 10.75 3.50 -2.07
C ASN A 90 9.71 4.38 -2.79
N GLY A 91 8.77 3.72 -3.46
CA GLY A 91 7.58 4.37 -3.99
C GLY A 91 6.53 4.58 -2.90
N LEU A 92 5.24 4.53 -3.27
CA LEU A 92 4.13 4.60 -2.32
C LEU A 92 4.18 3.43 -1.34
N LEU A 93 4.49 2.23 -1.84
CA LEU A 93 4.77 1.08 -0.98
C LEU A 93 6.21 1.13 -0.48
N PRO A 94 6.48 1.00 0.83
CA PRO A 94 7.82 0.68 1.31
C PRO A 94 8.19 -0.76 0.91
N ALA A 95 9.41 -1.18 1.26
CA ALA A 95 9.70 -2.60 1.32
C ALA A 95 8.78 -3.26 2.36
N ALA A 96 8.51 -4.55 2.18
CA ALA A 96 7.59 -5.31 3.02
C ALA A 96 8.10 -6.73 3.22
N PHE A 97 8.04 -7.21 4.45
CA PHE A 97 8.25 -8.58 4.85
C PHE A 97 7.10 -8.99 5.77
N SER A 98 6.19 -9.81 5.25
CA SER A 98 5.02 -10.30 5.95
C SER A 98 5.22 -11.76 6.32
N PHE A 99 5.08 -12.05 7.60
CA PHE A 99 5.12 -13.37 8.20
C PHE A 99 3.71 -13.75 8.62
N GLY A 100 3.33 -14.99 8.35
CA GLY A 100 2.03 -15.52 8.72
C GLY A 100 2.17 -16.90 9.35
N VAL A 101 1.26 -17.22 10.26
CA VAL A 101 1.05 -18.57 10.76
C VAL A 101 -0.45 -18.85 10.74
N THR A 102 -0.84 -20.00 10.19
CA THR A 102 -2.25 -20.42 10.12
C THR A 102 -2.41 -21.88 10.53
N THR A 103 -3.57 -22.20 11.10
CA THR A 103 -3.97 -23.56 11.48
C THR A 103 -5.49 -23.65 11.52
N THR A 104 -6.03 -24.87 11.47
CA THR A 104 -7.45 -25.12 11.72
C THR A 104 -7.56 -26.03 12.94
N GLN A 105 -8.24 -25.57 13.99
CA GLN A 105 -8.44 -26.32 15.22
C GLN A 105 -9.93 -26.40 15.53
N ASN A 106 -10.45 -27.62 15.72
CA ASN A 106 -11.87 -27.85 16.03
C ASN A 106 -12.85 -27.16 15.06
N GLY A 107 -12.50 -27.06 13.76
CA GLY A 107 -13.32 -26.38 12.75
C GLY A 107 -13.25 -24.86 12.76
N ILE A 108 -12.34 -24.27 13.56
CA ILE A 108 -12.02 -22.84 13.57
C ILE A 108 -10.69 -22.63 12.87
N ASP A 109 -10.70 -21.78 11.85
CA ASP A 109 -9.49 -21.29 11.19
C ASP A 109 -8.89 -20.19 12.05
N ILE A 110 -7.62 -20.35 12.43
CA ILE A 110 -6.86 -19.40 13.26
C ILE A 110 -5.66 -18.92 12.45
N GLY A 111 -5.44 -17.61 12.42
CA GLY A 111 -4.30 -16.98 11.79
C GLY A 111 -3.61 -15.97 12.71
N ALA A 112 -2.31 -15.77 12.53
CA ALA A 112 -1.60 -14.63 13.10
C ALA A 112 -0.58 -14.09 12.09
N HIS A 113 -0.39 -12.77 12.09
CA HIS A 113 0.38 -12.05 11.09
C HIS A 113 1.30 -11.02 11.73
N LEU A 114 2.54 -10.96 11.26
CA LEU A 114 3.53 -9.93 11.58
C LEU A 114 4.07 -9.34 10.28
N GLY A 115 3.88 -8.04 10.06
CA GLY A 115 4.34 -7.35 8.87
C GLY A 115 5.31 -6.24 9.20
N LEU A 116 6.53 -6.37 8.67
CA LEU A 116 7.65 -5.46 8.84
C LEU A 116 7.89 -4.68 7.54
N TYR A 117 7.84 -3.35 7.62
CA TYR A 117 7.88 -2.47 6.46
C TYR A 117 9.00 -1.43 6.59
N PRO A 118 10.24 -1.84 6.33
CA PRO A 118 11.38 -0.94 6.41
C PRO A 118 11.40 0.03 5.22
N GLY A 119 11.91 1.24 5.47
CA GLY A 119 12.38 2.08 4.38
C GLY A 119 13.72 1.62 3.82
N ILE A 120 14.11 2.17 2.68
CA ILE A 120 15.46 1.98 2.13
C ILE A 120 16.34 3.23 2.26
N VAL A 121 15.73 4.35 2.64
CA VAL A 121 16.42 5.63 2.88
C VAL A 121 16.70 5.77 4.37
N ALA A 122 17.84 6.36 4.70
CA ALA A 122 18.17 6.73 6.06
C ALA A 122 17.46 8.05 6.39
N ASN A 123 16.63 8.02 7.42
CA ASN A 123 15.84 9.14 7.94
C ASN A 123 15.70 8.87 9.43
N ASP A 124 16.37 9.66 10.27
CA ASP A 124 16.36 9.51 11.73
C ASP A 124 15.07 10.05 12.39
N GLY A 125 13.96 10.11 11.64
CA GLY A 125 12.67 10.67 12.03
C GLY A 125 11.66 9.71 12.62
N GLY A 126 11.99 8.42 12.68
CA GLY A 126 11.03 7.38 13.08
C GLY A 126 10.29 6.76 11.90
N SER A 127 8.95 6.81 11.90
CA SER A 127 8.12 6.02 10.97
C SER A 127 8.44 6.27 9.48
N PRO A 128 8.70 5.23 8.66
CA PRO A 128 8.87 5.31 7.20
C PRO A 128 7.75 6.00 6.40
N ASN A 129 6.58 6.21 7.01
CA ASN A 129 5.42 6.82 6.34
C ASN A 129 5.31 8.31 6.60
N LEU A 130 6.08 8.84 7.55
CA LEU A 130 5.99 10.25 7.90
C LEU A 130 6.61 11.08 6.79
N GLN A 131 5.78 11.91 6.16
CA GLN A 131 6.25 12.85 5.15
C GLN A 131 7.09 13.95 5.78
N GLN A 132 8.06 14.43 5.02
CA GLN A 132 8.91 15.54 5.42
C GLN A 132 8.09 16.83 5.39
N THR A 133 8.11 17.57 6.49
CA THR A 133 7.45 18.89 6.59
C THR A 133 8.49 20.02 6.49
N ALA A 134 8.06 21.28 6.56
CA ALA A 134 8.97 22.43 6.55
C ALA A 134 10.02 22.38 7.69
N THR A 135 9.72 21.68 8.78
CA THR A 135 10.73 21.24 9.76
C THR A 135 11.14 19.82 9.42
N ALA A 136 12.41 19.62 9.03
CA ALA A 136 12.90 18.31 8.63
C ALA A 136 12.70 17.30 9.78
N VAL A 137 11.93 16.25 9.53
CA VAL A 137 11.70 15.17 10.49
C VAL A 137 12.80 14.13 10.32
N GLY A 138 14.06 14.58 10.27
CA GLY A 138 15.23 13.75 9.95
C GLY A 138 15.85 14.08 8.59
N THR A 139 17.15 13.77 8.47
CA THR A 139 17.95 14.00 7.26
C THR A 139 18.65 12.71 6.85
N ASN A 140 18.85 12.51 5.55
CA ASN A 140 19.69 11.42 5.05
C ASN A 140 21.16 11.79 5.25
N THR A 141 21.69 11.46 6.42
CA THR A 141 23.05 11.78 6.86
C THR A 141 23.87 10.51 7.10
N ALA A 142 25.19 10.66 7.16
CA ALA A 142 26.06 9.56 7.55
C ALA A 142 25.68 9.03 8.95
N LEU A 143 25.81 7.72 9.16
CA LEU A 143 25.47 7.00 10.40
C LEU A 143 23.98 6.99 10.77
N ALA A 144 23.10 7.56 9.94
CA ALA A 144 21.66 7.47 10.11
C ALA A 144 21.13 6.06 9.86
N THR A 145 19.97 5.75 10.44
CA THR A 145 19.30 4.45 10.26
C THR A 145 18.05 4.61 9.41
N THR A 146 17.55 3.50 8.86
CA THR A 146 16.23 3.51 8.21
C THR A 146 15.14 3.20 9.23
N GLY A 147 14.00 3.88 9.12
CA GLY A 147 12.83 3.57 9.91
C GLY A 147 12.28 2.18 9.59
N LEU A 148 11.65 1.56 10.59
CA LEU A 148 10.88 0.32 10.46
C LEU A 148 9.45 0.59 10.91
N ASP A 149 8.50 0.40 10.01
CA ASP A 149 7.08 0.43 10.35
C ASP A 149 6.56 -1.00 10.59
N VAL A 150 5.85 -1.20 11.69
CA VAL A 150 5.18 -2.47 11.99
C VAL A 150 3.69 -2.30 11.73
N ARG A 151 3.29 -2.63 10.51
CA ARG A 151 1.93 -2.36 10.01
C ARG A 151 0.94 -3.46 10.35
N GLN A 152 1.41 -4.69 10.44
CA GLN A 152 0.56 -5.85 10.72
C GLN A 152 1.05 -6.52 11.99
N VAL A 153 0.19 -6.56 12.99
CA VAL A 153 0.36 -7.35 14.23
C VAL A 153 -1.02 -7.77 14.67
N TYR A 154 -1.58 -8.80 14.03
CA TYR A 154 -2.97 -9.19 14.28
C TYR A 154 -3.15 -10.69 14.23
N LEU A 155 -4.23 -11.14 14.85
CA LEU A 155 -4.72 -12.50 14.76
C LEU A 155 -6.12 -12.50 14.13
N THR A 156 -6.45 -13.61 13.50
CA THR A 156 -7.79 -13.89 13.00
C THR A 156 -8.28 -15.19 13.58
N PHE A 157 -9.58 -15.27 13.85
CA PHE A 157 -10.23 -16.54 14.11
C PHE A 157 -11.64 -16.54 13.55
N GLY A 158 -12.08 -17.69 13.04
CA GLY A 158 -13.42 -17.83 12.50
C GLY A 158 -13.54 -18.99 11.54
N ASN A 159 -14.60 -19.00 10.74
CA ASN A 159 -14.76 -19.92 9.63
C ASN A 159 -15.84 -19.37 8.69
N LYS A 160 -16.16 -20.12 7.64
CA LYS A 160 -17.16 -19.71 6.64
C LYS A 160 -18.59 -19.63 7.17
N GLU A 161 -18.89 -20.25 8.30
CA GLU A 161 -20.25 -20.29 8.87
C GLU A 161 -20.46 -19.17 9.89
N MET A 162 -19.47 -18.90 10.75
CA MET A 162 -19.56 -17.87 11.79
C MET A 162 -19.08 -16.49 11.35
N GLY A 163 -18.31 -16.41 10.25
CA GLY A 163 -17.59 -15.21 9.86
C GLY A 163 -16.18 -15.20 10.45
N THR A 164 -15.53 -14.04 10.46
CA THR A 164 -14.13 -13.91 10.89
C THR A 164 -13.96 -12.70 11.79
N PHE A 165 -13.33 -12.92 12.94
CA PHE A 165 -12.84 -11.86 13.79
C PHE A 165 -11.39 -11.54 13.46
N THR A 166 -11.05 -10.25 13.47
CA THR A 166 -9.68 -9.74 13.34
C THR A 166 -9.36 -8.90 14.57
N LEU A 167 -8.25 -9.17 15.24
CA LEU A 167 -7.86 -8.46 16.46
C LEU A 167 -6.38 -8.09 16.39
N GLY A 168 -6.07 -6.82 16.62
CA GLY A 168 -4.69 -6.31 16.65
C GLY A 168 -4.52 -5.12 15.72
N ARG A 169 -3.37 -4.97 15.08
CA ARG A 169 -3.05 -3.88 14.15
C ARG A 169 -3.09 -4.39 12.72
N ASN A 170 -3.97 -3.81 11.90
CA ASN A 170 -4.07 -4.08 10.47
C ASN A 170 -4.55 -2.81 9.75
N ILE A 171 -4.71 -2.86 8.43
CA ILE A 171 -5.22 -1.72 7.66
C ILE A 171 -6.64 -1.36 8.12
N GLY A 172 -6.98 -0.07 8.18
CA GLY A 172 -8.35 0.39 8.48
C GLY A 172 -9.36 -0.06 7.40
N LEU A 173 -10.67 0.08 7.68
CA LEU A 173 -11.70 -0.23 6.67
C LEU A 173 -11.93 0.92 5.68
N PHE A 174 -12.08 2.15 6.19
CA PHE A 174 -12.30 3.34 5.38
C PHE A 174 -11.05 3.68 4.56
N GLY A 175 -11.20 3.85 3.25
CA GLY A 175 -10.13 4.17 2.30
C GLY A 175 -9.24 2.98 1.91
N ALA A 176 -9.38 1.81 2.55
CA ALA A 176 -8.51 0.66 2.29
C ALA A 176 -8.65 0.12 0.87
N ASP A 177 -9.89 -0.03 0.36
CA ASP A 177 -10.05 -0.50 -1.00
C ASP A 177 -9.50 0.49 -2.01
N VAL A 178 -9.59 1.80 -1.71
CA VAL A 178 -9.07 2.86 -2.57
C VAL A 178 -7.56 2.73 -2.70
N ILE A 179 -6.82 2.69 -1.59
CA ILE A 179 -5.35 2.59 -1.62
C ILE A 179 -4.85 1.24 -2.11
N LEU A 180 -5.44 0.12 -1.68
CA LEU A 180 -4.98 -1.23 -2.04
C LEU A 180 -5.13 -1.54 -3.53
N ASN A 181 -5.81 -0.67 -4.26
CA ASN A 181 -5.99 -0.78 -5.69
C ASN A 181 -5.71 0.55 -6.39
N ASP A 182 -5.00 1.47 -5.75
CA ASP A 182 -4.45 2.65 -6.40
C ASP A 182 -3.48 2.18 -7.48
N MET A 183 -3.62 2.70 -8.69
CA MET A 183 -2.71 2.38 -9.80
C MET A 183 -1.27 2.84 -9.54
N THR A 184 -1.06 3.80 -8.65
CA THR A 184 0.26 4.27 -8.24
C THR A 184 0.90 3.41 -7.16
N LEU A 185 0.15 2.49 -6.53
CA LEU A 185 0.63 1.63 -5.44
C LEU A 185 1.94 0.88 -5.76
N PRO A 186 2.15 0.27 -6.94
CA PRO A 186 3.42 -0.37 -7.26
C PRO A 186 4.53 0.61 -7.68
N GLY A 187 4.24 1.89 -7.80
CA GLY A 187 5.15 2.93 -8.30
C GLY A 187 5.33 4.10 -7.33
N VAL A 188 5.66 5.26 -7.89
CA VAL A 188 5.95 6.49 -7.13
C VAL A 188 4.68 7.33 -6.93
N GLY A 189 3.85 7.47 -7.97
CA GLY A 189 2.77 8.48 -8.00
C GLY A 189 3.29 9.88 -7.69
N VAL A 190 2.56 10.65 -6.88
CA VAL A 190 3.04 11.96 -6.43
C VAL A 190 4.10 11.79 -5.36
N ALA A 191 5.28 12.30 -5.66
CA ALA A 191 6.45 12.11 -4.83
C ALA A 191 6.41 12.90 -3.51
N GLY A 192 5.65 14.00 -3.46
CA GLY A 192 5.38 14.73 -2.22
C GLY A 192 6.64 15.11 -1.45
N GLY A 193 6.69 14.82 -0.15
CA GLY A 193 7.83 15.07 0.73
C GLY A 193 9.09 14.24 0.38
N SER A 194 8.98 13.18 -0.44
CA SER A 194 10.16 12.50 -1.00
C SER A 194 10.92 13.33 -2.02
N SER A 195 10.35 14.41 -2.53
CA SER A 195 10.98 15.32 -3.48
C SER A 195 11.67 16.52 -2.82
N GLY A 196 11.81 16.54 -1.49
CA GLY A 196 12.49 17.61 -0.76
C GLY A 196 14.01 17.42 -0.62
N ALA A 197 14.69 18.41 -0.03
CA ALA A 197 16.14 18.36 0.24
C ALA A 197 16.57 17.20 1.17
N ALA A 198 15.64 16.68 1.96
CA ALA A 198 15.79 15.46 2.74
C ALA A 198 14.63 14.53 2.38
N PRO A 199 14.83 13.51 1.53
CA PRO A 199 13.72 12.70 1.00
C PRO A 199 13.10 11.81 2.09
N ALA A 200 11.76 11.74 2.12
CA ALA A 200 11.02 10.74 2.90
C ALA A 200 11.22 9.30 2.37
N ASN A 201 10.99 8.31 3.24
CA ASN A 201 11.19 6.89 2.92
C ASN A 201 10.15 6.35 1.93
N THR A 202 8.95 6.93 1.87
CA THR A 202 7.89 6.57 0.92
C THR A 202 7.29 7.81 0.30
N THR A 203 6.81 7.68 -0.93
CA THR A 203 6.05 8.74 -1.60
C THR A 203 4.57 8.67 -1.21
N LEU A 204 3.80 9.69 -1.58
CA LEU A 204 2.37 9.74 -1.26
C LEU A 204 1.48 8.98 -2.25
N GLY A 205 1.98 8.70 -3.45
CA GLY A 205 1.13 8.13 -4.50
C GLY A 205 -0.03 9.08 -4.81
N SER A 206 -1.27 8.67 -4.54
CA SER A 206 -2.45 9.55 -4.62
C SER A 206 -3.06 9.90 -3.24
N ILE A 207 -2.38 9.56 -2.13
CA ILE A 207 -2.80 9.93 -0.77
C ILE A 207 -2.82 11.46 -0.66
N GLY A 208 -3.94 12.01 -0.16
CA GLY A 208 -4.15 13.46 -0.02
C GLY A 208 -4.46 14.18 -1.34
N LEU A 209 -4.42 13.49 -2.48
CA LEU A 209 -4.65 14.04 -3.82
C LEU A 209 -5.81 13.35 -4.55
N GLY A 210 -6.65 12.64 -3.79
CA GLY A 210 -7.83 11.96 -4.30
C GLY A 210 -8.54 11.13 -3.22
N TYR A 211 -7.81 10.68 -2.21
CA TYR A 211 -8.37 10.00 -1.05
C TYR A 211 -7.55 10.25 0.22
N ILE A 212 -8.16 10.02 1.37
CA ILE A 212 -7.53 10.12 2.68
C ILE A 212 -6.87 8.78 3.02
N TYR A 213 -5.68 8.82 3.62
CA TYR A 213 -5.00 7.61 4.05
C TYR A 213 -5.83 6.85 5.08
N THR A 214 -6.00 5.55 4.86
CA THR A 214 -6.74 4.64 5.75
C THR A 214 -6.02 4.37 7.08
N ASP A 215 -4.69 4.47 7.06
CA ASP A 215 -3.77 4.09 8.13
C ASP A 215 -3.83 2.60 8.53
N TRP A 216 -2.82 2.19 9.32
CA TRP A 216 -2.76 0.89 9.98
C TRP A 216 -3.16 1.10 11.43
N LEU A 217 -4.32 0.58 11.79
CA LEU A 217 -5.02 0.91 13.01
C LEU A 217 -5.09 -0.31 13.92
N ALA A 218 -4.95 -0.07 15.23
CA ALA A 218 -5.35 -1.04 16.22
C ALA A 218 -6.89 -1.18 16.16
N GLN A 219 -7.36 -2.42 16.03
CA GLN A 219 -8.73 -2.73 15.64
C GLN A 219 -9.22 -4.05 16.24
N ILE A 220 -10.54 -4.12 16.42
CA ILE A 220 -11.29 -5.36 16.65
C ILE A 220 -12.45 -5.34 15.67
N ASP A 221 -12.39 -6.24 14.69
CA ASP A 221 -13.33 -6.28 13.58
C ASP A 221 -14.05 -7.63 13.55
N TYR A 222 -15.31 -7.60 13.11
CA TYR A 222 -16.07 -8.76 12.72
C TYR A 222 -16.51 -8.63 11.27
N THR A 223 -16.18 -9.63 10.47
CA THR A 223 -16.65 -9.78 9.08
C THR A 223 -17.63 -10.94 9.00
N THR A 224 -18.81 -10.71 8.44
CA THR A 224 -19.83 -11.73 8.23
C THR A 224 -19.36 -12.81 7.25
N PRO A 225 -19.95 -14.01 7.30
CA PRO A 225 -19.91 -14.92 6.16
C PRO A 225 -20.27 -14.21 4.85
N GLU A 226 -19.67 -14.65 3.75
CA GLU A 226 -20.07 -14.20 2.42
C GLU A 226 -21.40 -14.86 2.02
N ILE A 227 -22.40 -14.05 1.67
CA ILE A 227 -23.73 -14.52 1.25
C ILE A 227 -23.95 -14.02 -0.18
N SER A 228 -23.84 -14.92 -1.16
CA SER A 228 -24.04 -14.59 -2.58
C SER A 228 -23.18 -13.43 -3.11
N GLY A 229 -21.93 -13.32 -2.65
CA GLY A 229 -21.00 -12.25 -3.01
C GLY A 229 -21.00 -11.07 -2.04
N PHE A 230 -22.05 -10.93 -1.22
CA PHE A 230 -22.17 -9.88 -0.22
C PHE A 230 -21.37 -10.22 1.04
N SER A 231 -20.65 -9.24 1.57
CA SER A 231 -19.99 -9.30 2.87
C SER A 231 -20.06 -7.95 3.58
N PHE A 232 -20.24 -8.00 4.90
CA PHE A 232 -20.25 -6.84 5.77
C PHE A 232 -19.19 -6.99 6.86
N THR A 233 -18.47 -5.91 7.13
CA THR A 233 -17.49 -5.80 8.21
C THR A 233 -17.85 -4.61 9.09
N VAL A 234 -17.81 -4.81 10.41
CA VAL A 234 -17.89 -3.73 11.39
C VAL A 234 -16.75 -3.89 12.38
N GLY A 235 -16.17 -2.77 12.80
CA GLY A 235 -15.05 -2.80 13.72
C GLY A 235 -15.00 -1.57 14.60
N ILE A 236 -14.30 -1.73 15.72
CA ILE A 236 -13.88 -0.64 16.58
C ILE A 236 -12.38 -0.42 16.43
N PHE A 237 -11.99 0.84 16.41
CA PHE A 237 -10.63 1.28 16.09
C PHE A 237 -10.12 2.22 17.18
N ASP A 238 -8.83 2.12 17.49
CA ASP A 238 -8.17 3.13 18.32
C ASP A 238 -8.12 4.45 17.54
N PRO A 239 -8.77 5.52 18.02
CA PRO A 239 -8.98 6.72 17.24
C PRO A 239 -7.68 7.55 17.14
N ILE A 240 -7.27 7.86 15.91
CA ILE A 240 -6.03 8.59 15.64
C ILE A 240 -6.18 10.09 15.87
N ASN A 241 -5.07 10.76 16.21
CA ASN A 241 -4.99 12.22 16.28
C ASN A 241 -4.43 12.78 14.98
N SER A 242 -4.80 14.02 14.65
CA SER A 242 -4.30 14.67 13.44
C SER A 242 -2.81 14.98 13.56
N ILE A 243 -2.04 14.70 12.51
CA ILE A 243 -0.62 15.05 12.42
C ILE A 243 -0.52 16.56 12.17
N GLY A 244 -0.23 17.33 13.21
CA GLY A 244 -0.24 18.80 13.17
C GLY A 244 -1.40 19.46 13.93
N ASP A 245 -2.11 18.71 14.77
CA ASP A 245 -3.06 19.31 15.71
C ASP A 245 -2.33 20.25 16.69
N ALA A 246 -2.89 21.43 16.94
CA ALA A 246 -2.22 22.49 17.73
C ALA A 246 -2.32 22.28 19.26
N GLY A 247 -3.15 21.33 19.69
CA GLY A 247 -3.39 21.02 21.09
C GLY A 247 -2.58 19.85 21.63
N THR A 248 -2.48 19.75 22.96
CA THR A 248 -2.05 18.51 23.60
C THR A 248 -3.13 17.45 23.40
N THR A 249 -2.69 16.25 23.01
CA THR A 249 -3.58 15.10 22.85
C THR A 249 -4.29 14.79 24.16
N ALA A 250 -5.62 14.70 24.12
CA ALA A 250 -6.43 14.23 25.23
C ALA A 250 -6.81 12.76 25.01
N GLY A 251 -7.10 12.06 26.12
CA GLY A 251 -7.65 10.71 26.04
C GLY A 251 -9.04 10.73 25.40
N LYS A 252 -9.27 9.88 24.41
CA LYS A 252 -10.53 9.81 23.69
C LYS A 252 -11.54 8.99 24.49
N LYS A 253 -12.78 9.48 24.53
CA LYS A 253 -13.85 8.89 25.39
C LYS A 253 -14.46 7.59 24.84
N ALA A 254 -14.25 7.30 23.55
CA ALA A 254 -14.78 6.12 22.87
C ALA A 254 -13.86 5.72 21.71
N PRO A 255 -13.84 4.44 21.32
CA PRO A 255 -13.18 4.02 20.09
C PRO A 255 -13.87 4.62 18.86
N GLY A 256 -13.13 4.73 17.76
CA GLY A 256 -13.73 4.96 16.44
C GLY A 256 -14.49 3.72 15.97
N ILE A 257 -15.50 3.92 15.13
CA ILE A 257 -16.30 2.85 14.54
C ILE A 257 -16.12 2.93 13.03
N HIS A 258 -15.68 1.84 12.41
CA HIS A 258 -15.74 1.73 10.96
C HIS A 258 -16.70 0.62 10.55
N GLY A 259 -17.40 0.85 9.44
CA GLY A 259 -18.25 -0.13 8.79
C GLY A 259 -17.89 -0.24 7.31
N LYS A 260 -17.94 -1.43 6.75
CA LYS A 260 -17.70 -1.69 5.34
C LYS A 260 -18.68 -2.71 4.80
N LEU A 261 -19.27 -2.40 3.66
CA LEU A 261 -20.11 -3.28 2.87
C LEU A 261 -19.42 -3.53 1.53
N SER A 262 -19.38 -4.78 1.08
CA SER A 262 -18.84 -5.10 -0.23
C SER A 262 -19.62 -6.20 -0.92
N ASP A 263 -19.64 -6.15 -2.25
CA ASP A 263 -20.28 -7.14 -3.10
C ASP A 263 -19.46 -7.40 -4.37
N THR A 264 -19.54 -8.63 -4.89
CA THR A 264 -18.93 -9.02 -6.16
C THR A 264 -19.97 -9.65 -7.07
N VAL A 265 -20.37 -8.91 -8.11
CA VAL A 265 -21.33 -9.37 -9.11
C VAL A 265 -20.61 -10.00 -10.30
N ASP A 266 -21.01 -11.22 -10.68
CA ASP A 266 -20.57 -11.83 -11.93
C ASP A 266 -21.40 -11.27 -13.10
N LEU A 267 -20.74 -10.56 -14.01
CA LEU A 267 -21.38 -9.95 -15.18
C LEU A 267 -21.45 -10.92 -16.38
N GLY A 268 -20.98 -12.15 -16.22
CA GLY A 268 -20.81 -13.10 -17.30
C GLY A 268 -19.56 -12.82 -18.15
N GLY A 269 -19.20 -13.79 -19.00
CA GLY A 269 -18.02 -13.68 -19.86
C GLY A 269 -16.69 -13.59 -19.12
N GLY A 270 -16.64 -14.02 -17.85
CA GLY A 270 -15.45 -13.95 -16.99
C GLY A 270 -15.13 -12.54 -16.48
N SER A 271 -16.10 -11.62 -16.51
CA SER A 271 -15.98 -10.28 -15.92
C SER A 271 -16.69 -10.23 -14.58
N LYS A 272 -16.04 -9.64 -13.57
CA LYS A 272 -16.63 -9.44 -12.25
C LYS A 272 -16.62 -7.96 -11.90
N LEU A 273 -17.73 -7.46 -11.39
CA LEU A 273 -17.83 -6.12 -10.84
C LEU A 273 -17.68 -6.20 -9.32
N TYR A 274 -16.69 -5.49 -8.78
CA TYR A 274 -16.55 -5.33 -7.33
C TYR A 274 -17.09 -3.95 -6.94
N PHE A 275 -17.89 -3.91 -5.88
CA PHE A 275 -18.37 -2.69 -5.26
C PHE A 275 -18.12 -2.72 -3.77
N SER A 276 -17.75 -1.57 -3.20
CA SER A 276 -17.67 -1.40 -1.76
C SER A 276 -18.02 0.01 -1.31
N VAL A 277 -18.55 0.10 -0.09
CA VAL A 277 -18.77 1.33 0.64
C VAL A 277 -18.19 1.12 2.03
N ALA A 278 -17.35 2.04 2.48
CA ALA A 278 -16.90 2.07 3.86
C ALA A 278 -17.19 3.44 4.47
N ALA A 279 -17.44 3.43 5.78
CA ALA A 279 -17.70 4.61 6.56
C ALA A 279 -16.90 4.55 7.86
N LEU A 280 -16.55 5.72 8.36
CA LEU A 280 -15.96 5.89 9.69
C LEU A 280 -16.73 6.94 10.47
N GLU A 281 -16.74 6.74 11.78
CA GLU A 281 -17.09 7.75 12.77
C GLU A 281 -16.07 7.67 13.92
N GLN A 282 -15.51 8.80 14.33
CA GLN A 282 -14.60 8.86 15.46
C GLN A 282 -14.73 10.17 16.22
N LYS A 283 -14.60 10.12 17.54
CA LYS A 283 -14.50 11.31 18.36
C LYS A 283 -13.08 11.86 18.37
N GLN A 284 -12.95 13.17 18.46
CA GLN A 284 -11.70 13.88 18.57
C GLN A 284 -11.81 14.81 19.78
N ASP A 285 -10.86 14.71 20.70
CA ASP A 285 -10.74 15.57 21.88
C ASP A 285 -9.31 16.14 21.89
N HIS A 286 -9.15 17.46 21.97
CA HIS A 286 -7.84 18.10 22.11
C HIS A 286 -7.88 19.30 23.05
N VAL A 287 -6.75 19.62 23.67
CA VAL A 287 -6.64 20.72 24.64
C VAL A 287 -5.67 21.78 24.12
N VAL A 288 -6.12 23.02 23.97
CA VAL A 288 -5.27 24.16 23.61
C VAL A 288 -5.21 25.11 24.80
N GLY A 289 -4.06 25.14 25.48
CA GLY A 289 -3.89 25.87 26.74
C GLY A 289 -4.76 25.28 27.84
N ALA A 290 -5.74 26.05 28.34
CA ALA A 290 -6.70 25.61 29.34
C ALA A 290 -8.08 25.23 28.77
N THR A 291 -8.24 25.25 27.44
CA THR A 291 -9.52 25.01 26.77
C THR A 291 -9.55 23.63 26.14
N THR A 292 -10.61 22.88 26.41
CA THR A 292 -10.89 21.60 25.75
C THR A 292 -11.78 21.83 24.53
N PHE A 293 -11.43 21.22 23.42
CA PHE A 293 -12.21 21.18 22.19
C PHE A 293 -12.55 19.73 21.87
N ASP A 294 -13.80 19.50 21.49
CA ASP A 294 -14.25 18.21 20.99
C ASP A 294 -15.01 18.35 19.67
N TYR A 295 -14.87 17.34 18.81
CA TYR A 295 -15.64 17.23 17.59
C TYR A 295 -15.78 15.77 17.15
N ASP A 296 -16.83 15.48 16.39
CA ASP A 296 -17.04 14.18 15.77
C ASP A 296 -16.55 14.23 14.31
N GLY A 297 -15.67 13.31 13.93
CA GLY A 297 -15.17 13.14 12.58
C GLY A 297 -15.87 11.97 11.90
N THR A 298 -16.52 12.23 10.77
CA THR A 298 -17.18 11.20 9.96
C THR A 298 -16.65 11.18 8.53
N GLY A 299 -16.63 10.03 7.89
CA GLY A 299 -16.22 9.89 6.49
C GLY A 299 -16.93 8.72 5.80
N ILE A 300 -17.15 8.85 4.50
CA ILE A 300 -17.68 7.77 3.64
C ILE A 300 -16.82 7.70 2.38
N ASP A 301 -16.39 6.49 2.02
CA ASP A 301 -15.78 6.21 0.73
C ASP A 301 -16.59 5.16 -0.03
N VAL A 302 -16.63 5.33 -1.34
CA VAL A 302 -17.36 4.46 -2.26
C VAL A 302 -16.41 4.06 -3.37
N ARG A 303 -16.41 2.77 -3.70
CA ARG A 303 -15.54 2.25 -4.74
C ARG A 303 -16.25 1.23 -5.62
N GLU A 304 -15.95 1.31 -6.90
CA GLU A 304 -16.34 0.34 -7.91
C GLU A 304 -15.11 0.00 -8.76
N PHE A 305 -14.93 -1.27 -9.11
CA PHE A 305 -13.94 -1.65 -10.11
C PHE A 305 -14.34 -2.92 -10.88
N LEU A 306 -14.21 -2.84 -12.21
CA LEU A 306 -14.45 -3.95 -13.12
C LEU A 306 -13.20 -4.82 -13.29
N ARG A 307 -13.25 -6.05 -12.80
CA ARG A 307 -12.21 -7.06 -13.01
C ARG A 307 -12.48 -7.80 -14.32
N ARG A 308 -11.61 -7.59 -15.32
CA ARG A 308 -11.56 -8.44 -16.52
C ARG A 308 -10.47 -9.50 -16.40
N CYS A 309 -10.78 -10.72 -16.84
CA CYS A 309 -9.96 -11.93 -16.74
C CYS A 309 -8.48 -11.79 -17.23
N ARG A 310 -8.15 -10.80 -18.09
CA ARG A 310 -6.76 -10.53 -18.53
C ARG A 310 -5.92 -9.69 -17.56
N GLN A 311 -6.51 -8.86 -16.70
CA GLN A 311 -5.78 -7.98 -15.77
C GLN A 311 -5.29 -8.70 -14.51
N GLN A 312 -5.88 -9.87 -14.20
CA GLN A 312 -5.61 -10.64 -12.99
C GLN A 312 -4.17 -11.20 -12.93
N ALA A 313 -3.55 -11.50 -14.07
CA ALA A 313 -2.18 -12.02 -14.11
C ALA A 313 -1.12 -10.99 -13.72
N GLN A 314 -1.43 -9.70 -13.78
CA GLN A 314 -0.47 -8.61 -13.57
C GLN A 314 -0.55 -8.03 -12.14
N LEU A 315 -1.76 -7.90 -11.59
CA LEU A 315 -1.99 -7.44 -10.20
C LEU A 315 -1.68 -8.52 -9.15
N GLU A 316 -2.02 -9.79 -9.39
CA GLU A 316 -1.70 -10.88 -8.45
C GLU A 316 -0.21 -11.20 -8.37
N ARG A 317 0.58 -10.81 -9.39
CA ARG A 317 2.05 -10.91 -9.39
C ARG A 317 2.71 -9.80 -8.58
N LEU A 318 2.03 -8.68 -8.37
CA LEU A 318 2.53 -7.53 -7.61
C LEU A 318 2.14 -7.60 -6.13
N HIS A 319 1.00 -8.20 -5.78
CA HIS A 319 0.45 -8.18 -4.40
C HIS A 319 0.73 -9.44 -3.56
N GLY A 320 1.73 -10.27 -3.89
CA GLY A 320 2.17 -11.37 -3.00
C GLY A 320 1.03 -12.25 -2.45
N ALA A 321 0.28 -12.92 -3.32
CA ALA A 321 -0.90 -13.70 -2.94
C ALA A 321 -0.56 -14.97 -2.12
N GLY A 322 -0.48 -14.84 -0.79
CA GLY A 322 -0.31 -15.96 0.15
C GLY A 322 -1.57 -16.76 0.49
N HIS A 323 -2.74 -16.46 -0.10
CA HIS A 323 -4.00 -17.13 0.29
C HIS A 323 -4.82 -17.77 -0.84
N LEU A 324 -4.34 -17.74 -2.10
CA LEU A 324 -5.12 -18.20 -3.26
C LEU A 324 -4.47 -19.34 -4.06
N GLN A 325 -3.52 -20.07 -3.49
CA GLN A 325 -2.80 -21.12 -4.22
C GLN A 325 -3.58 -22.45 -4.30
N VAL A 326 -4.51 -22.71 -3.37
CA VAL A 326 -5.28 -23.96 -3.32
C VAL A 326 -6.27 -24.09 -4.50
N ARG A 327 -6.97 -23.01 -4.87
CA ARG A 327 -7.95 -23.01 -6.00
C ARG A 327 -7.28 -23.07 -7.39
N ARG A 328 -6.01 -22.65 -7.51
CA ARG A 328 -5.26 -22.68 -8.78
C ARG A 328 -4.93 -24.10 -9.26
N SER A 329 -4.97 -25.10 -8.39
CA SER A 329 -4.68 -26.50 -8.76
C SER A 329 -5.91 -27.27 -9.29
N GLN A 330 -7.12 -26.89 -8.87
CA GLN A 330 -8.38 -27.48 -9.37
C GLN A 330 -8.78 -26.85 -10.71
N ALA A 331 -8.74 -25.52 -10.83
CA ALA A 331 -9.07 -24.84 -12.07
C ALA A 331 -8.15 -25.22 -13.24
N ARG A 332 -6.85 -25.44 -12.99
CA ARG A 332 -5.90 -25.93 -14.01
C ARG A 332 -6.20 -27.35 -14.48
N ARG A 333 -6.66 -28.23 -13.58
CA ARG A 333 -7.04 -29.61 -13.93
C ARG A 333 -8.35 -29.63 -14.71
N GLU A 334 -9.30 -28.75 -14.40
CA GLU A 334 -10.57 -28.63 -15.13
C GLU A 334 -10.37 -28.06 -16.53
N LEU A 335 -9.54 -27.01 -16.69
CA LEU A 335 -9.14 -26.47 -17.99
C LEU A 335 -8.40 -27.51 -18.85
N TRP A 336 -7.51 -28.31 -18.28
CA TRP A 336 -6.86 -29.40 -18.99
C TRP A 336 -7.83 -30.50 -19.42
N ARG A 337 -8.83 -30.83 -18.58
CA ARG A 337 -9.87 -31.82 -18.91
C ARG A 337 -10.82 -31.32 -20.01
N GLU A 338 -11.18 -30.04 -19.98
CA GLU A 338 -11.97 -29.38 -21.03
C GLU A 338 -11.20 -29.34 -22.36
N GLN A 339 -9.94 -28.91 -22.36
CA GLN A 339 -9.11 -28.90 -23.57
C GLN A 339 -8.85 -30.31 -24.13
N ALA A 340 -8.69 -31.32 -23.27
CA ALA A 340 -8.55 -32.71 -23.70
C ALA A 340 -9.86 -33.27 -24.29
N ARG A 341 -11.02 -32.92 -23.72
CA ARG A 341 -12.34 -33.28 -24.27
C ARG A 341 -12.60 -32.63 -25.63
N LEU A 342 -12.24 -31.36 -25.80
CA LEU A 342 -12.39 -30.64 -27.06
C LEU A 342 -11.46 -31.19 -28.16
N ARG A 343 -10.21 -31.54 -27.82
CA ARG A 343 -9.29 -32.21 -28.76
C ARG A 343 -9.73 -33.64 -29.11
N GLY A 344 -10.36 -34.36 -28.19
CA GLY A 344 -10.93 -35.68 -28.44
C GLY A 344 -12.14 -35.67 -29.37
N ARG A 345 -12.98 -34.63 -29.32
CA ARG A 345 -14.13 -34.48 -30.24
C ARG A 345 -13.71 -34.08 -31.65
N TYR A 346 -12.64 -33.31 -31.81
CA TYR A 346 -12.14 -32.91 -33.13
C TYR A 346 -11.49 -34.07 -33.91
N ARG A 347 -11.01 -35.12 -33.23
CA ARG A 347 -10.41 -36.31 -33.85
C ARG A 347 -11.42 -37.39 -34.28
N ARG A 348 -12.73 -37.22 -34.03
CA ARG A 348 -13.79 -38.16 -34.48
C ARG A 348 -14.65 -37.61 -35.62
N ARG A 349 -14.21 -36.54 -36.28
CA ARG A 349 -14.91 -35.90 -37.43
C ARG A 349 -13.99 -35.62 -38.63
N LEU A 350 -12.93 -36.40 -38.78
CA LEU A 350 -12.16 -36.59 -40.01
C LEU A 350 -12.01 -38.11 -40.21
#